data_AF-A0A1E7YT85-F1
#
_entry.id   AF-A0A1E7YT85-F1
#
_cell.length_a   1.000
_cell.length_b   1.000
_cell.length_c   1.000
_cell.angle_alpha   90.00
_cell.angle_beta   90.00
_cell.angle_gamma   90.00
#
_symmetry.space_group_name_H-M   'P 1'
#
loop_
_entity.id
_entity.type
_entity.pdbx_description
1 polymer ?
#
loop_
_entity_poly.entity_id
_entity_poly.type
_entity_poly.pdbx_seq_one_letter_code
_entity_poly.pdbx_strand_id
1 'polypeptide(L)'
;MPRLTLSRHVANALMERLQKGEGCGWLGARDGQLCSIYPGTAERWPAVAAQMEACGERLFATFGTVHTPSGAGVLHFDLAETERGVLSLSLHDPNNGEPWEIVLAQSD
;
A
#
# COMPACT_ATOMS: atom_id res chain seq x y z
N MET A 1 11.85 6.55 13.68
CA MET A 1 11.33 5.67 12.61
C MET A 1 10.64 6.54 11.59
N PRO A 2 10.86 6.34 10.28
CA PRO A 2 10.04 7.04 9.30
C PRO A 2 8.58 6.61 9.52
N ARG A 3 7.64 7.53 9.32
CA ARG A 3 6.20 7.27 9.51
C ARG A 3 5.53 7.56 8.19
N LEU A 4 4.78 6.59 7.68
CA LEU A 4 3.95 6.81 6.51
C LEU A 4 2.54 7.15 6.96
N THR A 5 2.07 8.34 6.61
CA THR A 5 0.70 8.77 6.89
C THR A 5 -0.15 8.51 5.66
N LEU A 6 -1.24 7.76 5.83
CA LEU A 6 -2.24 7.56 4.78
C LEU A 6 -3.43 8.48 4.99
N SER A 7 -4.03 8.91 3.89
CA SER A 7 -5.41 9.40 3.96
C SER A 7 -6.34 8.25 4.39
N ARG A 8 -7.39 8.58 5.14
CA ARG A 8 -8.39 7.60 5.59
C ARG A 8 -8.99 6.81 4.42
N HIS A 9 -9.20 7.47 3.29
CA HIS A 9 -9.73 6.84 2.09
C HIS A 9 -8.81 5.72 1.57
N VAL A 10 -7.51 6.02 1.44
CA VAL A 10 -6.51 5.04 1.00
C VAL A 10 -6.38 3.90 2.01
N ALA A 11 -6.36 4.20 3.31
CA ALA A 11 -6.31 3.17 4.36
C ALA A 11 -7.51 2.21 4.28
N ASN A 12 -8.73 2.74 4.16
CA ASN A 12 -9.95 1.94 4.06
C ASN A 12 -9.96 1.05 2.80
N ALA A 13 -9.55 1.62 1.66
CA ALA A 13 -9.50 0.86 0.41
C ALA A 13 -8.44 -0.24 0.43
N LEU A 14 -7.30 -0.04 1.13
CA LEU A 14 -6.32 -1.12 1.35
C LEU A 14 -6.89 -2.23 2.26
N MET A 15 -7.62 -1.85 3.32
CA MET A 15 -8.25 -2.83 4.22
C MET A 15 -9.33 -3.65 3.53
N GLU A 16 -10.17 -3.04 2.71
CA GLU A 16 -11.22 -3.75 1.97
C GLU A 16 -10.61 -4.85 1.09
N ARG A 17 -9.44 -4.58 0.49
CA ARG A 17 -8.73 -5.56 -0.34
C ARG A 17 -8.14 -6.69 0.47
N LEU A 18 -7.55 -6.39 1.63
CA LEU A 18 -7.09 -7.40 2.58
C LEU A 18 -8.21 -8.35 2.98
N GLN A 19 -9.38 -7.81 3.32
CA GLN A 19 -10.55 -8.59 3.73
C GLN A 19 -11.09 -9.48 2.61
N LYS A 20 -10.99 -9.03 1.36
CA LYS A 20 -11.39 -9.81 0.18
C LYS A 20 -10.33 -10.79 -0.31
N GLY A 21 -9.12 -10.77 0.25
CA GLY A 21 -7.97 -11.51 -0.28
C GLY A 21 -7.52 -11.01 -1.66
N GLU A 22 -7.88 -9.77 -2.01
CA GLU A 22 -7.69 -9.20 -3.34
C GLU A 22 -6.32 -8.53 -3.51
N GLY A 23 -5.36 -9.35 -3.90
CA GLY A 23 -4.43 -9.03 -4.99
C GLY A 23 -3.27 -8.08 -4.71
N CYS A 24 -2.69 -7.63 -5.82
CA CYS A 24 -1.56 -6.74 -5.93
C CYS A 24 -1.92 -5.44 -6.66
N GLY A 25 -1.02 -4.48 -6.64
CA GLY A 25 -1.20 -3.22 -7.33
C GLY A 25 -0.14 -2.19 -7.00
N TRP A 26 -0.50 -0.92 -7.19
CA TRP A 26 0.39 0.22 -7.02
C TRP A 26 -0.26 1.33 -6.21
N LEU A 27 0.57 2.09 -5.50
CA LEU A 27 0.20 3.29 -4.78
C LEU A 27 0.72 4.52 -5.52
N GLY A 28 -0.17 5.47 -5.78
CA GLY A 28 0.17 6.78 -6.34
C GLY A 28 0.32 7.83 -5.24
N ALA A 29 1.33 8.67 -5.38
CA ALA A 29 1.54 9.84 -4.52
C ALA A 29 1.61 11.13 -5.32
N ARG A 30 1.13 12.21 -4.71
CA ARG A 30 1.29 13.58 -5.18
C ARG A 30 1.83 14.42 -4.03
N ASP A 31 2.87 15.22 -4.29
CA ASP A 31 3.51 16.09 -3.28
C ASP A 31 3.91 15.36 -1.99
N GLY A 32 4.36 14.10 -2.11
CA GLY A 32 4.77 13.26 -0.99
C GLY A 32 3.62 12.68 -0.15
N GLN A 33 2.37 12.87 -0.58
CA GLN A 33 1.19 12.29 0.08
C GLN A 33 0.56 11.20 -0.78
N LEU A 34 0.25 10.08 -0.14
CA LEU A 34 -0.46 8.97 -0.77
C LEU A 34 -1.92 9.35 -1.04
N CYS A 35 -2.29 9.32 -2.32
CA CYS A 35 -3.60 9.76 -2.78
C CYS A 35 -4.41 8.68 -3.49
N SER A 36 -3.75 7.70 -4.13
CA SER A 36 -4.41 6.79 -5.06
C SER A 36 -3.95 5.34 -4.91
N ILE A 37 -4.85 4.40 -5.20
CA ILE A 37 -4.60 2.96 -5.26
C ILE A 37 -4.99 2.47 -6.65
N TYR A 38 -4.07 1.77 -7.30
CA TYR A 38 -4.27 1.20 -8.62
C TYR A 38 -4.27 -0.33 -8.52
N PRO A 39 -5.45 -0.98 -8.54
CA PRO A 39 -5.56 -2.44 -8.60
C PRO A 39 -4.90 -3.02 -9.85
N GLY A 40 -4.15 -4.11 -9.74
CA GLY A 40 -3.83 -4.91 -10.91
C GLY A 40 -2.58 -5.74 -10.78
N THR A 41 -2.48 -6.69 -11.70
CA THR A 41 -1.28 -7.48 -11.97
C THR A 41 -0.40 -6.74 -12.97
N ALA A 42 0.87 -7.14 -13.09
CA ALA A 42 1.91 -6.46 -13.86
C ALA A 42 1.52 -6.09 -15.30
N GLU A 43 0.65 -6.87 -15.95
CA GLU A 43 0.14 -6.61 -17.30
C GLU A 43 -0.61 -5.27 -17.41
N ARG A 44 -1.19 -4.79 -16.32
CA ARG A 44 -1.88 -3.48 -16.27
C ARG A 44 -0.94 -2.30 -16.09
N TRP A 45 0.34 -2.54 -15.78
CA TRP A 45 1.28 -1.49 -15.43
C TRP A 45 1.38 -0.37 -16.49
N PRO A 46 1.48 -0.64 -17.81
CA PRO A 46 1.58 0.44 -18.79
C PRO A 46 0.40 1.42 -18.76
N ALA A 47 -0.82 0.89 -18.57
CA ALA A 47 -2.02 1.71 -18.46
C ALA A 47 -2.07 2.49 -17.14
N VAL A 48 -1.65 1.86 -16.04
CA VAL A 48 -1.58 2.50 -14.72
C VAL A 48 -0.54 3.62 -14.70
N ALA A 49 0.65 3.40 -15.28
CA ALA A 49 1.71 4.39 -15.37
C ALA A 49 1.24 5.62 -16.16
N ALA A 50 0.60 5.42 -17.32
CA ALA A 50 0.02 6.51 -18.09
C ALA A 50 -1.07 7.27 -17.32
N GLN A 51 -1.89 6.56 -16.54
CA GLN A 51 -2.91 7.18 -15.70
C GLN A 51 -2.30 8.00 -14.55
N MET A 52 -1.27 7.47 -13.88
CA MET A 52 -0.53 8.20 -12.84
C MET A 52 0.06 9.48 -13.40
N GLU A 53 0.72 9.40 -14.56
CA GLU A 53 1.28 10.57 -15.25
C GLU A 53 0.21 11.61 -15.57
N ALA A 54 -0.92 11.19 -16.14
CA ALA A 54 -2.05 12.07 -16.45
C ALA A 54 -2.65 12.76 -15.21
N CYS A 55 -2.58 12.09 -14.05
CA CYS A 55 -3.01 12.63 -12.77
C CYS A 55 -1.91 13.45 -12.06
N GLY A 56 -0.70 13.57 -12.61
CA GLY A 56 0.43 14.22 -11.95
C GLY A 56 0.88 13.49 -10.68
N GLU A 57 0.72 12.17 -10.67
CA GLU A 57 1.10 11.28 -9.59
C GLU A 57 2.40 10.56 -9.93
N ARG A 58 3.13 10.15 -8.88
CA ARG A 58 4.30 9.29 -8.99
C ARG A 58 4.04 7.97 -8.30
N LEU A 59 4.70 6.92 -8.79
CA LEU A 59 4.69 5.63 -8.12
C LEU A 59 5.38 5.77 -6.75
N PHE A 60 4.64 5.47 -5.70
CA PHE A 60 5.17 5.45 -4.34
C PHE A 60 5.62 4.05 -3.92
N ALA A 61 4.76 3.05 -4.16
CA ALA A 61 5.04 1.66 -3.82
C ALA A 61 4.25 0.70 -4.70
N THR A 62 4.76 -0.51 -4.87
CA THR A 62 3.96 -1.68 -5.25
C THR A 62 3.42 -2.34 -3.99
N PHE A 63 2.29 -3.03 -4.09
CA PHE A 63 1.80 -3.87 -2.99
C PHE A 63 1.34 -5.24 -3.47
N GLY A 64 1.40 -6.21 -2.57
CA GLY A 64 0.89 -7.57 -2.77
C GLY A 64 0.42 -8.19 -1.46
N THR A 65 -0.54 -9.12 -1.55
CA THR A 65 -0.99 -9.87 -0.37
C THR A 65 -0.04 -11.03 -0.11
N VAL A 66 0.49 -11.11 1.11
CA VAL A 66 1.32 -12.21 1.62
C VAL A 66 0.57 -12.90 2.75
N HIS A 67 0.70 -14.22 2.85
CA HIS A 67 0.11 -14.97 3.95
C HIS A 67 1.17 -15.22 5.01
N THR A 68 0.89 -14.81 6.24
CA THR A 68 1.73 -15.13 7.40
C THR A 68 1.63 -16.62 7.73
N PRO A 69 2.58 -17.19 8.50
CA PRO A 69 2.51 -18.58 8.95
C PRO A 69 1.25 -18.92 9.76
N SER A 70 0.61 -17.93 10.39
CA SER A 70 -0.67 -18.08 11.09
C SER A 70 -1.89 -18.04 10.16
N GLY A 71 -1.70 -17.87 8.85
CA GLY A 71 -2.76 -17.82 7.84
C GLY A 71 -3.40 -16.45 7.66
N ALA A 72 -2.97 -15.41 8.40
CA ALA A 72 -3.49 -14.06 8.19
C ALA A 72 -2.89 -13.44 6.92
N GLY A 73 -3.77 -12.89 6.06
CA GLY A 73 -3.37 -12.09 4.91
C GLY A 73 -2.89 -10.71 5.33
N VAL A 74 -1.70 -10.31 4.89
CA VAL A 74 -1.09 -8.99 5.12
C VAL A 74 -0.71 -8.36 3.79
N LEU A 75 -0.77 -7.03 3.70
CA LEU A 75 -0.30 -6.32 2.51
C LEU A 75 1.16 -5.97 2.72
N HIS A 76 1.99 -6.47 1.82
CA HIS A 76 3.40 -6.17 1.71
C HIS A 76 3.56 -5.05 0.69
N PHE A 77 4.34 -4.02 1.02
CA PHE A 77 4.65 -2.90 0.14
C PHE A 77 6.15 -2.84 -0.14
N ASP A 78 6.49 -2.76 -1.43
CA ASP A 78 7.85 -2.46 -1.87
C ASP A 78 7.89 -1.01 -2.35
N LEU A 79 8.67 -0.17 -1.67
CA LEU A 79 8.80 1.24 -2.00
C LEU A 79 9.57 1.42 -3.31
N ALA A 80 9.08 2.30 -4.19
CA ALA A 80 9.62 2.46 -5.54
C ALA A 80 11.02 3.11 -5.58
N GLU A 81 11.35 3.96 -4.61
CA GLU A 81 12.60 4.75 -4.59
C GLU A 81 13.58 4.35 -3.46
N THR A 82 13.25 3.38 -2.60
CA THR A 82 14.14 2.97 -1.49
C THR A 82 14.52 1.51 -1.62
N GLU A 83 15.76 1.25 -2.05
CA GLU A 83 16.33 -0.10 -2.26
C GLU A 83 16.35 -1.01 -1.02
N ARG A 84 15.91 -0.58 0.18
CA ARG A 84 15.89 -1.40 1.41
C ARG A 84 14.78 -1.01 2.40
N GLY A 85 13.59 -0.72 1.89
CA GLY A 85 12.44 -0.35 2.72
C GLY A 85 11.21 -1.19 2.39
N VAL A 86 11.16 -2.43 2.87
CA VAL A 86 9.91 -3.19 2.92
C VAL A 86 9.01 -2.57 3.98
N LEU A 87 7.77 -2.23 3.62
CA LEU A 87 6.75 -1.85 4.60
C LEU A 87 5.69 -2.93 4.65
N SER A 88 5.29 -3.35 5.83
CA SER A 88 4.20 -4.32 6.01
C SER A 88 3.02 -3.66 6.71
N LEU A 89 1.83 -3.72 6.11
CA LEU A 89 0.61 -3.34 6.78
C LEU A 89 0.02 -4.58 7.44
N SER A 90 0.21 -4.64 8.76
CA SER A 90 -0.41 -5.65 9.62
C SER A 90 -1.66 -5.06 10.25
N LEU A 91 -2.77 -5.78 10.17
CA LEU A 91 -4.03 -5.38 10.79
C LEU A 91 -3.97 -5.67 12.30
N HIS A 92 -3.99 -4.63 13.13
CA HIS A 92 -4.38 -4.74 14.55
C HIS A 92 -5.80 -4.19 14.70
N ASP A 93 -6.62 -4.87 15.51
CA ASP A 93 -8.08 -4.77 15.58
C ASP A 93 -8.65 -3.32 15.72
N PRO A 94 -9.76 -2.96 15.01
CA PRO A 94 -10.21 -1.58 14.75
C PRO A 94 -10.90 -0.81 15.88
N ASN A 95 -10.87 -1.25 17.14
CA ASN A 95 -11.81 -0.76 18.17
C ASN A 95 -11.63 0.71 18.64
N ASN A 96 -10.75 1.54 18.07
CA ASN A 96 -10.42 2.85 18.69
C ASN A 96 -10.51 4.13 17.85
N GLY A 97 -10.99 4.10 16.61
CA GLY A 97 -11.35 5.33 15.87
C GLY A 97 -10.22 6.32 15.54
N GLU A 98 -8.98 6.00 15.87
CA GLU A 98 -7.79 6.79 15.55
C GLU A 98 -7.34 6.58 14.09
N PRO A 99 -6.63 7.57 13.49
CA PRO A 99 -5.96 7.35 12.21
C PRO A 99 -5.03 6.14 12.26
N TRP A 100 -5.02 5.34 11.20
CA TRP A 100 -4.17 4.16 11.09
C TRP A 100 -2.71 4.58 10.96
N GLU A 101 -1.89 4.23 11.96
CA GLU A 101 -0.43 4.37 11.88
C GLU A 101 0.15 3.09 11.27
N ILE A 102 0.74 3.20 10.09
CA ILE A 102 1.53 2.10 9.52
C ILE A 102 2.91 2.16 10.14
N VAL A 103 3.24 1.12 10.91
CA VAL A 103 4.58 0.96 11.47
C VAL A 103 5.49 0.38 10.39
N LEU A 104 6.54 1.13 10.04
CA LEU A 104 7.57 0.65 9.14
C LEU A 104 8.44 -0.36 9.89
N ALA A 105 8.32 -1.64 9.56
CA ALA A 105 9.24 -2.68 10.02
C ALA A 105 10.17 -3.03 8.86
N GLN A 106 11.45 -2.69 8.97
CA GLN A 106 12.46 -3.24 8.08
C GLN A 106 12.57 -4.74 8.36
N SER A 107 12.46 -5.56 7.31
CA SER A 107 12.85 -6.96 7.40
C SER A 107 14.38 -7.03 7.22
N ASP A 108 15.05 -7.73 8.14
CA ASP A 108 16.50 -7.98 8.10
C ASP A 108 16.91 -8.89 6.91
#